data_AF-A0A409XCS2-F1
#
_entry.id   AF-A0A409XCS2-F1
#
_cell.length_a   1.000
_cell.length_b   1.000
_cell.length_c   1.000
_cell.angle_alpha   90.00
_cell.angle_beta   90.00
_cell.angle_gamma   90.00
#
_symmetry.space_group_name_H-M   'P 1'
#
loop_
_entity.id
_entity.type
_entity.pdbx_description
1 polymer ?
#
loop_
_entity_poly.entity_id
_entity_poly.type
_entity_poly.pdbx_seq_one_letter_code
_entity_poly.pdbx_strand_id
1 'polypeptide(L)'
;MTSAAEIRSMETADFARPWEVRITCSSNPVLNQSTRNSTPATTSTTPSPSPDSTLQVLANTVNSLKQTNLGHLVSHTPAVSSDPMPSHTTCTKKSLSGPVNNRIAALEIQPCTPNKLLLLSALCESEAHVNRMEIHVFELQASHILNEAYARQLKQQLAAKEEKKSKKKAGKLVGDGLPRLLTGDQFYELAKEKEREIRDEERLKEDRRGAKERYREALGLWKVADERRKGEAAEARVKNKKATEDFNKKAAATKKGTKLKNSDKPTPIPIPKVIPRPKLKDFSDGFLQTGAPGDDKDDREVFEAVESGSEGSKDDKDDEDEE
;
A
#
# COMPACT_ATOMS: atom_id res chain seq x y z
N MET A 1 -39.51 8.24 -28.75
CA MET A 1 -39.61 6.77 -28.78
C MET A 1 -38.98 6.30 -30.07
N THR A 2 -37.70 5.99 -30.03
CA THR A 2 -36.93 5.46 -31.17
C THR A 2 -36.05 4.36 -30.61
N SER A 3 -36.29 3.16 -31.13
CA SER A 3 -35.70 1.87 -30.79
C SER A 3 -34.54 1.55 -31.73
N ALA A 4 -33.82 0.48 -31.39
CA ALA A 4 -32.71 -0.22 -32.07
C ALA A 4 -31.34 0.20 -31.50
N ALA A 5 -30.77 -0.55 -30.55
CA ALA A 5 -30.23 -1.92 -30.67
C ALA A 5 -29.16 -2.02 -31.75
N GLU A 6 -28.06 -2.72 -31.40
CA GLU A 6 -27.00 -3.23 -32.30
C GLU A 6 -25.67 -2.47 -32.32
N ILE A 7 -24.82 -2.71 -31.31
CA ILE A 7 -23.35 -2.73 -31.45
C ILE A 7 -22.84 -3.85 -30.52
N ARG A 8 -22.73 -5.08 -31.04
CA ARG A 8 -21.52 -5.71 -31.60
C ARG A 8 -20.59 -6.25 -30.50
N SER A 9 -20.76 -7.54 -30.22
CA SER A 9 -19.75 -8.42 -29.64
C SER A 9 -18.41 -8.23 -30.36
N MET A 10 -17.36 -7.90 -29.61
CA MET A 10 -15.98 -8.10 -30.05
C MET A 10 -15.28 -9.01 -29.05
N GLU A 11 -14.93 -10.19 -29.57
CA GLU A 11 -13.68 -10.92 -29.36
C GLU A 11 -13.08 -10.94 -27.96
N THR A 12 -13.40 -12.00 -27.23
CA THR A 12 -12.45 -12.61 -26.29
C THR A 12 -11.32 -13.26 -27.08
N ALA A 13 -10.24 -12.51 -27.30
CA ALA A 13 -8.98 -13.07 -27.79
C ALA A 13 -8.30 -13.85 -26.67
N ASP A 14 -8.23 -15.17 -26.84
CA ASP A 14 -7.42 -16.09 -26.04
C ASP A 14 -5.94 -15.69 -26.10
N PHE A 15 -5.49 -14.99 -25.07
CA PHE A 15 -4.07 -14.70 -24.86
C PHE A 15 -3.39 -15.95 -24.30
N ALA A 16 -3.03 -16.87 -25.21
CA ALA A 16 -2.20 -18.03 -24.93
C ALA A 16 -0.89 -17.57 -24.26
N ARG A 17 -0.67 -17.98 -23.01
CA ARG A 17 0.54 -17.72 -22.24
C ARG A 17 1.67 -18.64 -22.75
N PRO A 18 2.78 -18.13 -23.30
CA PRO A 18 3.91 -18.96 -23.70
C PRO A 18 4.97 -18.92 -22.60
N TRP A 19 4.82 -19.77 -21.56
CA TRP A 19 5.93 -20.24 -20.71
C TRP A 19 5.49 -21.35 -19.74
N GLU A 20 4.90 -22.45 -20.23
CA GLU A 20 4.96 -23.70 -19.46
C GLU A 20 6.34 -24.34 -19.64
N VAL A 21 7.29 -24.00 -18.76
CA VAL A 21 8.50 -24.81 -18.58
C VAL A 21 8.10 -26.05 -17.78
N ARG A 22 7.71 -27.12 -18.48
CA ARG A 22 7.53 -28.44 -17.88
C ARG A 22 8.90 -29.00 -17.49
N ILE A 23 9.28 -28.84 -16.23
CA ILE A 23 10.37 -29.61 -15.63
C ILE A 23 9.80 -31.01 -15.37
N THR A 24 10.04 -31.93 -16.31
CA THR A 24 9.85 -33.36 -16.05
C THR A 24 11.01 -33.83 -15.18
N CYS A 25 10.74 -34.06 -13.90
CA CYS A 25 11.66 -34.79 -13.03
C CYS A 25 11.73 -36.23 -13.53
N SER A 26 12.74 -36.50 -14.35
CA SER A 26 13.11 -37.85 -14.80
C SER A 26 13.47 -38.71 -13.59
N SER A 27 12.87 -39.89 -13.56
CA SER A 27 13.05 -40.93 -12.55
C SER A 27 14.50 -41.15 -12.14
N ASN A 28 14.70 -41.22 -10.82
CA ASN A 28 15.91 -41.69 -10.17
C ASN A 28 16.40 -43.03 -10.76
N PRO A 29 17.68 -43.18 -11.10
CA PRO A 29 18.27 -44.50 -11.19
C PRO A 29 18.47 -45.04 -9.76
N VAL A 30 17.86 -46.20 -9.51
CA VAL A 30 18.19 -47.11 -8.41
C VAL A 30 19.68 -47.42 -8.52
N LEU A 31 20.50 -46.84 -7.63
CA LEU A 31 21.90 -47.25 -7.50
C LEU A 31 22.05 -48.26 -6.36
N ASN A 32 22.59 -49.38 -6.82
CA ASN A 32 22.81 -50.66 -6.20
C ASN A 32 23.64 -50.60 -4.91
N GLN A 33 23.34 -51.55 -4.02
CA GLN A 33 24.07 -51.81 -2.78
C GLN A 33 25.48 -52.33 -3.11
N SER A 34 26.51 -51.82 -2.42
CA SER A 34 27.79 -52.56 -2.28
C SER A 34 28.56 -52.18 -1.02
N THR A 35 28.60 -53.16 -0.12
CA THR A 35 29.75 -53.65 0.65
C THR A 35 30.64 -52.65 1.40
N ARG A 36 30.40 -52.65 2.71
CA ARG A 36 31.36 -52.87 3.81
C ARG A 36 32.77 -52.29 3.63
N ASN A 37 33.17 -51.42 4.56
CA ASN A 37 34.43 -51.55 5.28
C ASN A 37 34.25 -51.14 6.74
N SER A 38 34.73 -52.00 7.63
CA SER A 38 34.64 -51.93 9.08
C SER A 38 35.66 -50.97 9.71
N THR A 39 35.38 -50.57 10.96
CA THR A 39 36.32 -50.30 12.09
C THR A 39 36.65 -48.82 12.40
N PRO A 40 36.86 -48.39 13.68
CA PRO A 40 36.31 -48.84 14.97
C PRO A 40 35.49 -47.76 15.71
N ALA A 41 34.79 -48.23 16.74
CA ALA A 41 33.96 -47.48 17.67
C ALA A 41 34.73 -46.39 18.45
N THR A 42 34.20 -45.16 18.39
CA THR A 42 34.35 -44.18 19.48
C THR A 42 33.01 -44.12 20.19
N THR A 43 32.90 -44.80 21.33
CA THR A 43 31.76 -44.72 22.24
C THR A 43 31.71 -43.32 22.87
N SER A 44 31.01 -42.39 22.23
CA SER A 44 30.43 -41.25 22.92
C SER A 44 29.01 -41.64 23.32
N THR A 45 28.82 -41.92 24.60
CA THR A 45 27.52 -42.19 25.21
C THR A 45 26.73 -40.88 25.21
N THR A 46 25.96 -40.66 24.15
CA THR A 46 24.91 -39.63 24.14
C THR A 46 23.75 -40.16 24.98
N PRO A 47 23.37 -39.51 26.10
CA PRO A 47 22.24 -39.94 26.91
C PRO A 47 20.95 -39.80 26.09
N SER A 48 20.31 -40.93 25.81
CA SER A 48 18.99 -40.99 25.21
C SER A 48 17.99 -40.22 26.10
N PRO A 49 17.34 -39.16 25.61
CA PRO A 49 16.42 -38.38 26.43
C PRO A 49 15.18 -39.24 26.77
N SER A 50 14.98 -39.47 28.06
CA SER A 50 13.76 -40.08 28.60
C SER A 50 12.53 -39.28 28.17
N PRO A 51 11.41 -39.91 27.76
CA PRO A 51 10.20 -39.22 27.32
C PRO A 51 9.60 -38.26 28.37
N ASP A 52 9.86 -38.48 29.66
CA ASP A 52 9.42 -37.58 30.75
C ASP A 52 10.09 -36.19 30.69
N SER A 53 11.32 -36.12 30.14
CA SER A 53 12.05 -34.86 29.97
C SER A 53 11.34 -33.94 28.98
N THR A 54 10.86 -34.49 27.87
CA THR A 54 10.24 -33.72 26.78
C THR A 54 8.92 -33.09 27.21
N LEU A 55 8.11 -33.81 27.98
CA LEU A 55 6.86 -33.28 28.53
C LEU A 55 7.11 -32.17 29.55
N GLN A 56 8.14 -32.32 30.40
CA GLN A 56 8.50 -31.29 31.37
C GLN A 56 9.02 -30.03 30.69
N VAL A 57 9.83 -30.16 29.64
CA VAL A 57 10.28 -29.04 28.81
C VAL A 57 9.08 -28.33 28.18
N LEU A 58 8.11 -29.08 27.66
CA LEU A 58 6.92 -28.51 27.04
C LEU A 58 5.99 -27.81 28.06
N ALA A 59 5.83 -28.37 29.26
CA ALA A 59 5.09 -27.71 30.34
C ALA A 59 5.76 -26.40 30.78
N ASN A 60 7.10 -26.39 30.88
CA ASN A 60 7.87 -25.21 31.26
C ASN A 60 7.81 -24.12 30.18
N THR A 61 7.85 -24.48 28.88
CA THR A 61 7.70 -23.50 27.79
C THR A 61 6.30 -22.92 27.73
N VAL A 62 5.25 -23.73 27.93
CA VAL A 62 3.85 -23.25 28.01
C VAL A 62 3.67 -22.31 29.20
N ASN A 63 4.23 -22.63 30.36
CA ASN A 63 4.17 -21.74 31.53
C ASN A 63 4.94 -20.44 31.32
N SER A 64 6.09 -20.49 30.65
CA SER A 64 6.84 -19.29 30.29
C SER A 64 6.04 -18.42 29.31
N LEU A 65 5.38 -19.03 28.32
CA LEU A 65 4.55 -18.32 27.34
C LEU A 65 3.36 -17.62 28.00
N LYS A 66 2.73 -18.24 29.01
CA LYS A 66 1.65 -17.62 29.82
C LYS A 66 2.09 -16.33 30.53
N GLN A 67 3.37 -16.21 30.88
CA GLN A 67 3.92 -15.00 31.54
C GLN A 67 4.28 -13.89 30.55
N THR A 68 4.22 -14.15 29.25
CA THR A 68 4.46 -13.13 28.21
C THR A 68 3.17 -12.42 27.80
N ASN A 69 3.31 -11.34 27.05
CA ASN A 69 2.23 -10.65 26.31
C ASN A 69 1.47 -11.56 25.31
N LEU A 70 1.95 -12.78 25.05
CA LEU A 70 1.29 -13.80 24.25
C LEU A 70 0.49 -14.83 25.08
N GLY A 71 0.35 -14.62 26.39
CA GLY A 71 -0.40 -15.54 27.26
C GLY A 71 -1.85 -15.78 26.84
N HIS A 72 -2.45 -14.83 26.12
CA HIS A 72 -3.79 -14.96 25.54
C HIS A 72 -3.91 -16.14 24.56
N LEU A 73 -2.83 -16.53 23.86
CA LEU A 73 -2.82 -17.67 22.94
C LEU A 73 -2.99 -19.03 23.64
N VAL A 74 -2.64 -19.10 24.93
CA VAL A 74 -2.74 -20.32 25.75
C VAL A 74 -4.01 -20.31 26.61
N SER A 75 -4.66 -19.15 26.74
CA SER A 75 -5.90 -19.01 27.51
C SER A 75 -7.11 -19.54 26.74
N HIS A 76 -8.11 -20.06 27.46
CA HIS A 76 -9.39 -20.49 26.87
C HIS A 76 -10.32 -19.31 26.52
N THR A 77 -9.92 -18.07 26.80
CA THR A 77 -10.72 -16.90 26.48
C THR A 77 -10.64 -16.58 24.99
N PRO A 78 -11.77 -16.28 24.32
CA PRO A 78 -11.75 -15.86 22.92
C PRO A 78 -10.89 -14.61 22.74
N ALA A 79 -10.09 -14.57 21.69
CA ALA A 79 -9.29 -13.40 21.37
C ALA A 79 -10.18 -12.16 21.14
N VAL A 80 -9.79 -11.04 21.73
CA VAL A 80 -10.50 -9.76 21.63
C VAL A 80 -9.72 -8.82 20.73
N SER A 81 -10.41 -7.83 20.13
CA SER A 81 -9.78 -6.82 19.27
C SER A 81 -8.64 -6.05 19.97
N SER A 82 -8.68 -5.94 21.30
CA SER A 82 -7.66 -5.31 22.14
C SER A 82 -6.38 -6.10 22.33
N ASP A 83 -6.35 -7.38 21.95
CA ASP A 83 -5.17 -8.21 22.19
C ASP A 83 -3.99 -7.74 21.32
N PRO A 84 -2.78 -7.61 21.88
CA PRO A 84 -1.63 -7.14 21.13
C PRO A 84 -1.27 -8.16 20.05
N MET A 85 -1.08 -7.69 18.81
CA MET A 85 -0.56 -8.54 17.75
C MET A 85 0.95 -8.69 17.93
N PRO A 86 1.51 -9.91 17.82
CA PRO A 86 2.94 -10.08 17.89
C PRO A 86 3.60 -9.22 16.80
N SER A 87 4.45 -8.28 17.24
CA SER A 87 5.18 -7.39 16.34
C SER A 87 6.48 -8.10 15.98
N HIS A 88 6.64 -8.43 14.71
CA HIS A 88 7.84 -9.09 14.22
C HIS A 88 8.71 -8.10 13.46
N THR A 89 10.01 -8.10 13.77
CA THR A 89 11.03 -7.40 12.98
C THR A 89 11.41 -8.31 11.82
N THR A 90 10.82 -8.09 10.64
CA THR A 90 11.30 -8.74 9.41
C THR A 90 12.71 -8.22 9.15
N CYS A 91 13.72 -9.06 9.40
CA CYS A 91 15.10 -8.74 9.02
C CYS A 91 15.18 -8.66 7.50
N THR A 92 15.22 -7.44 6.97
CA THR A 92 15.45 -7.23 5.54
C THR A 92 16.90 -7.62 5.20
N LYS A 93 17.09 -8.29 4.06
CA LYS A 93 18.35 -8.92 3.59
C LYS A 93 19.58 -7.99 3.53
N LYS A 94 19.43 -6.69 3.82
CA LYS A 94 20.47 -5.66 3.66
C LYS A 94 21.73 -5.87 4.51
N SER A 95 21.72 -6.76 5.51
CA SER A 95 22.85 -6.88 6.45
C SER A 95 23.78 -8.09 6.25
N LEU A 96 23.53 -8.97 5.26
CA LEU A 96 24.35 -10.18 5.04
C LEU A 96 25.24 -10.13 3.78
N SER A 97 25.20 -9.03 3.04
CA SER A 97 26.09 -8.82 1.89
C SER A 97 27.49 -8.43 2.38
N GLY A 98 28.28 -9.41 2.82
CA GLY A 98 29.74 -9.31 2.76
C GLY A 98 30.20 -9.15 1.29
N PRO A 99 31.49 -8.87 1.04
CA PRO A 99 32.00 -8.67 -0.32
C PRO A 99 31.73 -9.92 -1.19
N VAL A 100 30.75 -9.78 -2.09
CA VAL A 100 30.19 -10.82 -2.97
C VAL A 100 31.23 -11.40 -3.93
N ASN A 101 32.34 -10.69 -4.12
CA ASN A 101 33.30 -10.94 -5.19
C ASN A 101 34.08 -12.26 -5.02
N ASN A 102 34.20 -12.81 -3.81
CA ASN A 102 35.02 -14.00 -3.58
C ASN A 102 34.29 -15.33 -3.86
N ARG A 103 32.95 -15.36 -3.75
CA ARG A 103 32.19 -16.62 -3.91
C ARG A 103 32.11 -17.04 -5.36
N ILE A 104 31.69 -16.13 -6.24
CA ILE A 104 31.59 -16.36 -7.68
C ILE A 104 32.97 -16.70 -8.24
N ALA A 105 34.01 -15.95 -7.84
CA ALA A 105 35.39 -16.21 -8.25
C ALA A 105 35.91 -17.60 -7.80
N ALA A 106 35.45 -18.13 -6.67
CA ALA A 106 35.85 -19.47 -6.21
C ALA A 106 35.22 -20.60 -7.04
N LEU A 107 34.04 -20.38 -7.61
CA LEU A 107 33.34 -21.35 -8.47
C LEU A 107 33.94 -21.42 -9.89
N GLU A 108 34.60 -20.35 -10.34
CA GLU A 108 35.21 -20.26 -11.68
C GLU A 108 36.60 -20.95 -11.76
N ILE A 109 37.17 -21.41 -10.64
CA ILE A 109 38.48 -22.04 -10.61
C ILE A 109 38.42 -23.39 -11.34
N GLN A 110 39.17 -23.54 -12.44
CA GLN A 110 39.31 -24.82 -13.14
C GLN A 110 40.19 -25.79 -12.32
N PRO A 111 39.66 -26.93 -11.84
CA PRO A 111 40.41 -27.84 -10.99
C PRO A 111 41.41 -28.68 -11.82
N CYS A 112 42.70 -28.59 -11.49
CA CYS A 112 43.74 -29.41 -12.14
C CYS A 112 43.99 -30.77 -11.45
N THR A 113 43.39 -31.03 -10.28
CA THR A 113 43.61 -32.26 -9.50
C THR A 113 42.28 -32.86 -9.02
N PRO A 114 42.20 -34.20 -8.84
CA PRO A 114 40.96 -34.87 -8.43
C PRO A 114 40.46 -34.40 -7.05
N ASN A 115 41.35 -34.11 -6.11
CA ASN A 115 40.96 -33.57 -4.80
C ASN A 115 40.33 -32.18 -4.90
N LYS A 116 40.85 -31.32 -5.79
CA LYS A 116 40.25 -29.99 -6.04
C LYS A 116 38.86 -30.12 -6.66
N LEU A 117 38.66 -31.10 -7.55
CA LEU A 117 37.36 -31.38 -8.15
C LEU A 117 36.34 -31.80 -7.08
N LEU A 118 36.71 -32.70 -6.16
CA LEU A 118 35.84 -33.14 -5.05
C LEU A 118 35.49 -31.99 -4.10
N LEU A 119 36.45 -31.11 -3.81
CA LEU A 119 36.20 -29.94 -2.97
C LEU A 119 35.26 -28.94 -3.67
N LEU A 120 35.44 -28.74 -4.98
CA LEU A 120 34.57 -27.86 -5.77
C LEU A 120 33.15 -28.42 -5.85
N SER A 121 32.97 -29.74 -6.01
CA SER A 121 31.62 -30.34 -5.99
C SER A 121 30.94 -30.17 -4.63
N ALA A 122 31.67 -30.40 -3.53
CA ALA A 122 31.15 -30.16 -2.18
C ALA A 122 30.79 -28.69 -1.94
N LEU A 123 31.59 -27.75 -2.46
CA LEU A 123 31.30 -26.32 -2.40
C LEU A 123 30.02 -25.98 -3.16
N CYS A 124 29.88 -26.44 -4.41
CA CYS A 124 28.68 -26.25 -5.23
C CYS A 124 27.42 -26.82 -4.55
N GLU A 125 27.49 -28.02 -3.97
CA GLU A 125 26.37 -28.62 -3.25
C GLU A 125 25.98 -27.80 -2.01
N SER A 126 26.98 -27.33 -1.26
CA SER A 126 26.76 -26.50 -0.07
C SER A 126 26.11 -25.16 -0.43
N GLU A 127 26.50 -24.53 -1.54
CA GLU A 127 25.92 -23.29 -2.02
C GLU A 127 24.50 -23.50 -2.54
N ALA A 128 24.25 -24.57 -3.29
CA ALA A 128 22.91 -24.96 -3.69
C ALA A 128 22.01 -25.18 -2.45
N HIS A 129 22.53 -25.75 -1.37
CA HIS A 129 21.82 -25.91 -0.11
C HIS A 129 21.51 -24.56 0.56
N VAL A 130 22.47 -23.65 0.63
CA VAL A 130 22.25 -22.29 1.16
C VAL A 130 21.20 -21.55 0.34
N ASN A 131 21.27 -21.61 -0.99
CA ASN A 131 20.28 -20.99 -1.87
C ASN A 131 18.86 -21.54 -1.62
N ARG A 132 18.72 -22.86 -1.45
CA ARG A 132 17.43 -23.47 -1.08
C ARG A 132 16.90 -22.94 0.27
N MET A 133 17.77 -22.83 1.27
CA MET A 133 17.39 -22.29 2.58
C MET A 133 17.02 -20.82 2.52
N GLU A 134 17.73 -20.01 1.72
CA GLU A 134 17.38 -18.61 1.51
C GLU A 134 15.99 -18.46 0.89
N ILE A 135 15.71 -19.21 -0.18
CA ILE A 135 14.39 -19.22 -0.82
C ILE A 135 13.31 -19.61 0.20
N HIS A 136 13.53 -20.66 0.97
CA HIS A 136 12.56 -21.11 1.97
C HIS A 136 12.33 -20.05 3.07
N VAL A 137 13.38 -19.36 3.51
CA VAL A 137 13.23 -18.24 4.47
C VAL A 137 12.42 -17.11 3.86
N PHE A 138 12.59 -16.78 2.57
CA PHE A 138 11.76 -15.78 1.90
C PHE A 138 10.30 -16.19 1.81
N GLU A 139 10.03 -17.45 1.48
CA GLU A 139 8.66 -17.99 1.46
C GLU A 139 8.00 -17.86 2.82
N LEU A 140 8.69 -18.28 3.90
CA LEU A 140 8.20 -18.15 5.27
C LEU A 140 7.95 -16.69 5.66
N GLN A 141 8.86 -15.78 5.32
CA GLN A 141 8.68 -14.35 5.55
C GLN A 141 7.48 -13.79 4.80
N ALA A 142 7.31 -14.16 3.52
CA ALA A 142 6.19 -13.72 2.70
C ALA A 142 4.85 -14.24 3.25
N SER A 143 4.76 -15.53 3.57
CA SER A 143 3.57 -16.13 4.21
C SER A 143 3.25 -15.45 5.54
N HIS A 144 4.27 -15.12 6.33
CA HIS A 144 4.07 -14.43 7.60
C HIS A 144 3.53 -13.02 7.43
N ILE A 145 4.08 -12.21 6.51
CA ILE A 145 3.59 -10.86 6.20
C ILE A 145 2.13 -10.92 5.75
N LEU A 146 1.77 -11.91 4.92
CA LEU A 146 0.40 -12.10 4.45
C LEU A 146 -0.54 -12.46 5.62
N ASN A 147 -0.14 -13.39 6.49
CA ASN A 147 -0.90 -13.77 7.68
C ASN A 147 -1.11 -12.58 8.62
N GLU A 148 -0.09 -11.73 8.79
CA GLU A 148 -0.17 -10.53 9.61
C GLU A 148 -1.18 -9.53 9.02
N ALA A 149 -1.11 -9.28 7.70
CA ALA A 149 -2.06 -8.40 7.02
C ALA A 149 -3.50 -8.92 7.15
N TYR A 150 -3.70 -10.23 6.99
CA TYR A 150 -5.00 -10.88 7.18
C TYR A 150 -5.50 -10.75 8.62
N ALA A 151 -4.65 -11.02 9.62
CA ALA A 151 -5.01 -10.89 11.03
C ALA A 151 -5.37 -9.44 11.39
N ARG A 152 -4.66 -8.45 10.84
CA ARG A 152 -5.01 -7.02 10.99
C ARG A 152 -6.40 -6.73 10.43
N GLN A 153 -6.71 -7.19 9.22
CA GLN A 153 -8.04 -7.02 8.63
C GLN A 153 -9.14 -7.66 9.47
N LEU A 154 -8.91 -8.89 9.96
CA LEU A 154 -9.87 -9.59 10.80
C LEU A 154 -10.12 -8.86 12.12
N LYS A 155 -9.06 -8.36 12.78
CA LYS A 155 -9.18 -7.54 13.99
C LYS A 155 -9.95 -6.25 13.74
N GLN A 156 -9.72 -5.58 12.61
CA GLN A 156 -10.47 -4.38 12.25
C GLN A 156 -11.96 -4.69 12.03
N GLN A 157 -12.28 -5.82 11.39
CA GLN A 157 -13.67 -6.26 11.21
C GLN A 157 -14.34 -6.61 12.55
N LEU A 158 -13.62 -7.25 13.47
CA LEU A 158 -14.10 -7.55 14.80
C LEU A 158 -14.36 -6.26 15.61
N ALA A 159 -13.39 -5.33 15.62
CA ALA A 159 -13.54 -4.03 16.27
C ALA A 159 -14.76 -3.27 15.73
N ALA A 160 -14.93 -3.21 14.41
CA ALA A 160 -16.09 -2.57 13.79
C ALA A 160 -17.42 -3.26 14.18
N LYS A 161 -17.44 -4.60 14.30
CA LYS A 161 -18.62 -5.33 14.77
C LYS A 161 -18.91 -5.07 16.25
N GLU A 162 -17.89 -5.01 17.09
CA GLU A 162 -18.00 -4.68 18.52
C GLU A 162 -18.52 -3.26 18.72
N GLU A 163 -18.01 -2.30 17.95
CA GLU A 163 -18.46 -0.91 17.94
C GLU A 163 -19.89 -0.77 17.43
N LYS A 164 -20.26 -1.45 16.32
CA LYS A 164 -21.65 -1.46 15.85
C LYS A 164 -22.60 -2.07 16.90
N LYS A 165 -22.16 -3.10 17.63
CA LYS A 165 -22.93 -3.70 18.72
C LYS A 165 -23.05 -2.76 19.93
N SER A 166 -22.01 -2.00 20.27
CA SER A 166 -22.06 -1.04 21.37
C SER A 166 -22.93 0.17 21.02
N LYS A 167 -22.86 0.69 19.79
CA LYS A 167 -23.72 1.79 19.31
C LYS A 167 -25.20 1.44 19.27
N LYS A 168 -25.53 0.22 18.84
CA LYS A 168 -26.92 -0.29 18.93
C LYS A 168 -27.45 -0.33 20.36
N LYS A 169 -26.58 -0.44 21.38
CA LYS A 169 -26.99 -0.32 22.78
C LYS A 169 -27.14 1.15 23.21
N ALA A 170 -26.31 2.05 22.69
CA ALA A 170 -26.37 3.49 22.99
C ALA A 170 -27.65 4.19 22.46
N GLY A 171 -28.31 3.62 21.45
CA GLY A 171 -29.62 4.10 20.99
C GLY A 171 -30.79 3.80 21.93
N LYS A 172 -30.59 3.01 22.99
CA LYS A 172 -31.61 2.76 24.01
C LYS A 172 -31.55 3.85 25.07
N LEU A 173 -32.72 4.33 25.50
CA LEU A 173 -32.89 5.39 26.51
C LEU A 173 -32.12 5.11 27.83
N VAL A 174 -31.82 3.84 28.12
CA VAL A 174 -31.02 3.37 29.26
C VAL A 174 -30.02 2.33 28.75
N GLY A 175 -28.72 2.66 28.76
CA GLY A 175 -27.64 1.89 28.11
C GLY A 175 -27.38 0.49 28.68
N ASP A 176 -27.93 0.18 29.85
CA ASP A 176 -27.73 -1.06 30.60
C ASP A 176 -28.38 -2.27 29.92
N GLY A 177 -29.36 -2.04 29.04
CA GLY A 177 -30.14 -3.10 28.39
C GLY A 177 -31.07 -3.87 29.33
N LEU A 178 -31.08 -3.57 30.63
CA LEU A 178 -32.07 -4.06 31.58
C LEU A 178 -33.31 -3.16 31.58
N PRO A 179 -34.53 -3.72 31.64
CA PRO A 179 -35.72 -2.92 31.85
C PRO A 179 -35.65 -2.28 33.25
N ARG A 180 -35.56 -0.95 33.30
CA ARG A 180 -35.75 -0.17 34.52
C ARG A 180 -37.16 0.40 34.53
N LEU A 181 -37.88 0.24 35.64
CA LEU A 181 -39.06 1.07 35.90
C LEU A 181 -38.56 2.48 36.21
N LEU A 182 -38.63 3.37 35.22
CA LEU A 182 -38.48 4.80 35.44
C LEU A 182 -39.82 5.37 35.87
N THR A 183 -39.83 6.21 36.90
CA THR A 183 -40.99 7.03 37.24
C THR A 183 -41.28 7.98 36.07
N GLY A 184 -42.55 8.29 35.79
CA GLY A 184 -42.98 9.00 34.58
C GLY A 184 -42.20 10.30 34.28
N ASP A 185 -41.86 11.06 35.32
CA ASP A 185 -41.13 12.33 35.18
C ASP A 185 -39.68 12.14 34.70
N GLN A 186 -38.96 11.15 35.25
CA GLN A 186 -37.59 10.84 34.85
C GLN A 186 -37.52 10.34 33.41
N PHE A 187 -38.52 9.54 32.99
CA PHE A 187 -38.62 9.10 31.61
C PHE A 187 -38.84 10.28 30.65
N TYR A 188 -39.71 11.23 31.03
CA TYR A 188 -40.00 12.40 30.22
C TYR A 188 -38.78 13.31 30.03
N GLU A 189 -38.01 13.55 31.09
CA GLU A 189 -36.77 14.34 31.01
C GLU A 189 -35.73 13.69 30.09
N LEU A 190 -35.52 12.37 30.22
CA LEU A 190 -34.59 11.62 29.37
C LEU A 190 -35.04 11.61 27.90
N ALA A 191 -36.34 11.45 27.64
CA ALA A 191 -36.88 11.50 26.29
C ALA A 191 -36.66 12.88 25.64
N LYS A 192 -36.87 13.95 26.40
CA LYS A 192 -36.66 15.33 25.94
C LYS A 192 -35.18 15.64 25.67
N GLU A 193 -34.28 15.12 26.51
CA GLU A 193 -32.84 15.24 26.28
C GLU A 193 -32.41 14.50 25.00
N LYS A 194 -32.89 13.27 24.81
CA LYS A 194 -32.59 12.48 23.60
C LYS A 194 -33.13 13.15 22.33
N GLU A 195 -34.31 13.73 22.37
CA GLU A 195 -34.87 14.47 21.24
C GLU A 195 -34.05 15.72 20.89
N ARG A 196 -33.54 16.45 21.91
CA ARG A 196 -32.61 17.56 21.67
C ARG A 196 -31.31 17.09 21.04
N GLU A 197 -30.73 16.00 21.55
CA GLU A 197 -29.50 15.42 20.99
C GLU A 197 -29.66 15.03 19.52
N ILE A 198 -30.78 14.36 19.16
CA ILE A 198 -31.09 14.01 17.77
C ILE A 198 -31.20 15.26 16.90
N ARG A 199 -31.94 16.27 17.35
CA ARG A 199 -32.09 17.54 16.63
C ARG A 199 -30.76 18.26 16.45
N ASP A 200 -29.87 18.19 17.41
CA ASP A 200 -28.56 18.84 17.35
C ASP A 200 -27.63 18.08 16.38
N GLU A 201 -27.63 16.74 16.43
CA GLU A 201 -26.88 15.90 15.49
C GLU A 201 -27.33 16.08 14.03
N GLU A 202 -28.64 16.19 13.79
CA GLU A 202 -29.18 16.48 12.45
C GLU A 202 -28.75 17.85 11.93
N ARG A 203 -28.75 18.89 12.79
CA ARG A 203 -28.24 20.22 12.40
C ARG A 203 -26.76 20.17 12.03
N LEU A 204 -25.94 19.46 12.80
CA LEU A 204 -24.52 19.29 12.50
C LEU A 204 -24.29 18.53 11.18
N LYS A 205 -25.10 17.51 10.90
CA LYS A 205 -25.05 16.79 9.61
C LYS A 205 -25.40 17.72 8.44
N GLU A 206 -26.43 18.55 8.60
CA GLU A 206 -26.83 19.53 7.59
C GLU A 206 -25.74 20.58 7.35
N ASP A 207 -25.17 21.16 8.41
CA ASP A 207 -24.09 22.13 8.31
C ASP A 207 -22.87 21.54 7.58
N ARG A 208 -22.56 20.27 7.85
CA ARG A 208 -21.49 19.55 7.16
C ARG A 208 -21.80 19.28 5.70
N ARG A 209 -23.06 18.96 5.34
CA ARG A 209 -23.49 18.83 3.93
C ARG A 209 -23.35 20.16 3.21
N GLY A 210 -23.89 21.24 3.77
CA GLY A 210 -23.80 22.58 3.20
C GLY A 210 -22.35 23.07 3.06
N ALA A 211 -21.46 22.76 4.00
CA ALA A 211 -20.02 23.07 3.87
C ALA A 211 -19.36 22.33 2.69
N LYS A 212 -19.71 21.06 2.47
CA LYS A 212 -19.20 20.28 1.33
C LYS A 212 -19.72 20.83 0.00
N GLU A 213 -20.98 21.25 -0.08
CA GLU A 213 -21.56 21.85 -1.28
C GLU A 213 -20.89 23.17 -1.65
N ARG A 214 -20.77 24.09 -0.67
CA ARG A 214 -20.04 25.36 -0.86
C ARG A 214 -18.60 25.12 -1.34
N TYR A 215 -17.92 24.12 -0.80
CA TYR A 215 -16.58 23.74 -1.26
C TYR A 215 -16.56 23.22 -2.71
N ARG A 216 -17.54 22.38 -3.10
CA ARG A 216 -17.66 21.87 -4.48
C ARG A 216 -17.90 23.01 -5.47
N GLU A 217 -18.79 23.95 -5.14
CA GLU A 217 -19.06 25.13 -5.94
C GLU A 217 -17.81 26.00 -6.12
N ALA A 218 -17.12 26.31 -5.02
CA ALA A 218 -15.88 27.09 -5.06
C ALA A 218 -14.79 26.39 -5.88
N LEU A 219 -14.69 25.06 -5.78
CA LEU A 219 -13.76 24.28 -6.58
C LEU A 219 -14.12 24.31 -8.08
N GLY A 220 -15.42 24.28 -8.42
CA GLY A 220 -15.90 24.44 -9.78
C GLY A 220 -15.52 25.79 -10.38
N LEU A 221 -15.80 26.88 -9.65
CA LEU A 221 -15.41 28.24 -10.05
C LEU A 221 -13.90 28.39 -10.21
N TRP A 222 -13.12 27.81 -9.28
CA TRP A 222 -11.66 27.81 -9.36
C TRP A 222 -11.14 27.09 -10.61
N LYS A 223 -11.69 25.93 -10.96
CA LYS A 223 -11.29 25.19 -12.17
C LYS A 223 -11.51 26.03 -13.44
N VAL A 224 -12.67 26.66 -13.58
CA VAL A 224 -12.96 27.53 -14.75
C VAL A 224 -11.98 28.70 -14.82
N ALA A 225 -11.70 29.34 -13.67
CA ALA A 225 -10.75 30.44 -13.61
C ALA A 225 -9.31 30.00 -13.91
N ASP A 226 -8.90 28.82 -13.45
CA ASP A 226 -7.56 28.29 -13.70
C ASP A 226 -7.36 27.86 -15.17
N GLU A 227 -8.37 27.28 -15.81
CA GLU A 227 -8.31 26.96 -17.24
C GLU A 227 -8.20 28.24 -18.09
N ARG A 228 -9.00 29.27 -17.81
CA ARG A 228 -8.86 30.57 -18.48
C ARG A 228 -7.45 31.14 -18.31
N ARG A 229 -6.91 31.10 -17.09
CA ARG A 229 -5.55 31.55 -16.78
C ARG A 229 -4.49 30.75 -17.56
N LYS A 230 -4.64 29.43 -17.69
CA LYS A 230 -3.73 28.59 -18.47
C LYS A 230 -3.75 28.97 -19.95
N GLY A 231 -4.93 29.25 -20.51
CA GLY A 231 -5.08 29.75 -21.88
C GLY A 231 -4.33 31.07 -22.09
N GLU A 232 -4.59 32.07 -21.26
CA GLU A 232 -3.90 33.38 -21.30
C GLU A 232 -2.38 33.24 -21.14
N ALA A 233 -1.94 32.35 -20.24
CA ALA A 233 -0.51 32.08 -20.02
C ALA A 233 0.14 31.40 -21.24
N ALA A 234 -0.55 30.49 -21.91
CA ALA A 234 -0.07 29.84 -23.12
C ALA A 234 0.07 30.87 -24.26
N GLU A 235 -0.93 31.73 -24.46
CA GLU A 235 -0.86 32.81 -25.45
C GLU A 235 0.29 33.79 -25.19
N ALA A 236 0.48 34.20 -23.93
CA ALA A 236 1.58 35.08 -23.54
C ALA A 236 2.95 34.43 -23.84
N ARG A 237 3.09 33.12 -23.59
CA ARG A 237 4.31 32.36 -23.92
C ARG A 237 4.57 32.31 -25.43
N VAL A 238 3.54 32.06 -26.24
CA VAL A 238 3.66 32.06 -27.71
C VAL A 238 4.08 33.44 -28.21
N LYS A 239 3.46 34.52 -27.73
CA LYS A 239 3.81 35.90 -28.09
C LYS A 239 5.24 36.25 -27.68
N ASN A 240 5.64 35.89 -26.45
CA ASN A 240 7.00 36.10 -25.98
C ASN A 240 8.02 35.33 -26.83
N LYS A 241 7.74 34.07 -27.17
CA LYS A 241 8.61 33.26 -28.04
C LYS A 241 8.78 33.90 -29.42
N LYS A 242 7.68 34.27 -30.09
CA LYS A 242 7.71 34.98 -31.38
C LYS A 242 8.51 36.28 -31.31
N ALA A 243 8.28 37.11 -30.28
CA ALA A 243 9.03 38.35 -30.09
C ALA A 243 10.54 38.11 -29.92
N THR A 244 10.93 37.05 -29.18
CA THR A 244 12.35 36.68 -29.03
C THR A 244 12.95 36.15 -30.33
N GLU A 245 12.20 35.37 -31.13
CA GLU A 245 12.65 34.89 -32.43
C GLU A 245 12.84 36.05 -33.43
N ASP A 246 11.90 36.98 -33.49
CA ASP A 246 11.98 38.17 -34.35
C ASP A 246 13.15 39.07 -33.95
N PHE A 247 13.37 39.25 -32.64
CA PHE A 247 14.53 39.95 -32.13
C PHE A 247 15.84 39.25 -32.53
N ASN A 248 15.91 37.92 -32.39
CA ASN A 248 17.10 37.15 -32.77
C ASN A 248 17.38 37.22 -34.28
N LYS A 249 16.33 37.13 -35.12
CA LYS A 249 16.45 37.30 -36.59
C LYS A 249 16.98 38.69 -36.95
N LYS A 250 16.43 39.75 -36.33
CA LYS A 250 16.93 41.14 -36.50
C LYS A 250 18.39 41.27 -36.04
N ALA A 251 18.72 40.68 -34.89
CA ALA A 251 20.08 40.71 -34.34
C ALA A 251 21.10 40.01 -35.24
N ALA A 252 20.72 38.89 -35.86
CA ALA A 252 21.56 38.19 -36.82
C ALA A 252 21.81 39.03 -38.09
N ALA A 253 20.79 39.72 -38.61
CA ALA A 253 20.91 40.57 -39.81
C ALA A 253 21.85 41.77 -39.60
N THR A 254 21.87 42.38 -38.41
CA THR A 254 22.68 43.57 -38.09
C THR A 254 24.17 43.30 -37.79
N LYS A 255 24.63 42.04 -37.78
CA LYS A 255 26.04 41.68 -37.50
C LYS A 255 27.06 42.23 -38.51
N LYS A 256 26.63 42.87 -39.62
CA LYS A 256 27.51 43.49 -40.64
C LYS A 256 27.88 44.96 -40.41
N GLY A 257 27.64 45.56 -39.23
CA GLY A 257 28.28 46.85 -38.91
C GLY A 257 27.71 47.70 -37.77
N THR A 258 26.50 47.40 -37.27
CA THR A 258 25.82 48.29 -36.31
C THR A 258 25.46 47.52 -35.04
N LYS A 259 26.04 47.93 -33.90
CA LYS A 259 25.72 47.33 -32.59
C LYS A 259 24.28 47.68 -32.21
N LEU A 260 23.40 46.68 -32.10
CA LEU A 260 22.08 46.82 -31.48
C LEU A 260 22.24 47.24 -30.02
N LYS A 261 21.39 48.17 -29.56
CA LYS A 261 21.40 48.62 -28.18
C LYS A 261 20.59 47.62 -27.34
N ASN A 262 21.00 47.43 -26.08
CA ASN A 262 20.28 46.55 -25.16
C ASN A 262 18.81 46.97 -24.91
N SER A 263 18.45 48.22 -25.23
CA SER A 263 17.08 48.75 -25.22
C SER A 263 16.15 48.08 -26.24
N ASP A 264 16.69 47.41 -27.26
CA ASP A 264 15.90 46.86 -28.36
C ASP A 264 15.37 45.45 -28.07
N LYS A 265 15.76 44.87 -26.92
CA LYS A 265 15.25 43.56 -26.47
C LYS A 265 13.76 43.68 -26.11
N PRO A 266 12.90 42.79 -26.64
CA PRO A 266 11.47 42.83 -26.32
C PRO A 266 11.27 42.60 -24.82
N THR A 267 10.43 43.42 -24.20
CA THR A 267 10.03 43.21 -22.80
C THR A 267 9.03 42.06 -22.76
N PRO A 268 9.27 40.99 -21.97
CA PRO A 268 8.34 39.86 -21.89
C PRO A 268 6.96 40.30 -21.39
N ILE A 269 5.91 39.85 -22.06
CA ILE A 269 4.54 39.97 -21.59
C ILE A 269 4.41 39.20 -20.26
N PRO A 270 3.91 39.84 -19.18
CA PRO A 270 3.74 39.18 -17.89
C PRO A 270 2.80 37.97 -17.97
N ILE A 271 3.23 36.85 -17.38
CA ILE A 271 2.41 35.63 -17.29
C ILE A 271 1.52 35.74 -16.03
N PRO A 272 0.20 35.46 -16.14
CA PRO A 272 -0.70 35.57 -14.99
C PRO A 272 -0.33 34.57 -13.88
N LYS A 273 -0.35 35.05 -12.63
CA LYS A 273 0.00 34.27 -11.43
C LYS A 273 -1.05 33.18 -11.15
N VAL A 274 -0.60 32.06 -10.57
CA VAL A 274 -1.47 30.94 -10.20
C VAL A 274 -2.48 31.36 -9.13
N ILE A 275 -3.76 31.06 -9.37
CA ILE A 275 -4.84 31.31 -8.40
C ILE A 275 -4.80 30.20 -7.34
N PRO A 276 -4.76 30.52 -6.03
CA PRO A 276 -4.69 29.51 -4.99
C PRO A 276 -5.94 28.62 -5.01
N ARG A 277 -5.73 27.30 -4.89
CA ARG A 277 -6.83 26.34 -4.84
C ARG A 277 -7.59 26.45 -3.52
N PRO A 278 -8.93 26.54 -3.52
CA PRO A 278 -9.73 26.57 -2.30
C PRO A 278 -9.51 25.29 -1.48
N LYS A 279 -9.51 25.41 -0.13
CA LYS A 279 -9.32 24.26 0.78
C LYS A 279 -10.61 24.03 1.56
N LEU A 280 -10.92 22.77 1.87
CA LEU A 280 -12.15 22.40 2.59
C LEU A 280 -12.27 23.09 3.97
N LYS A 281 -11.13 23.34 4.63
CA LYS A 281 -11.07 24.05 5.92
C LYS A 281 -11.57 25.49 5.85
N ASP A 282 -11.59 26.10 4.66
CA ASP A 282 -12.04 27.48 4.48
C ASP A 282 -13.59 27.57 4.44
N PHE A 283 -14.28 26.42 4.36
CA PHE A 283 -15.76 26.32 4.27
C PHE A 283 -16.40 25.65 5.49
N SER A 284 -15.57 25.18 6.42
CA SER A 284 -16.01 24.65 7.71
C SER A 284 -15.68 25.70 8.75
N ASP A 285 -16.67 26.50 9.14
CA ASP A 285 -16.53 27.61 10.09
C ASP A 285 -16.11 27.12 11.48
N GLY A 286 -14.83 26.76 11.65
CA GLY A 286 -14.22 26.36 12.91
C GLY A 286 -14.59 24.97 13.45
N PHE A 287 -15.53 24.25 12.83
CA PHE A 287 -16.06 22.99 13.38
C PHE A 287 -15.04 21.84 13.49
N LEU A 288 -13.91 21.91 12.76
CA LEU A 288 -12.93 20.82 12.71
C LEU A 288 -11.81 20.88 13.76
N GLN A 289 -11.83 21.83 14.71
CA GLN A 289 -10.73 21.97 15.68
C GLN A 289 -10.96 21.31 17.05
N THR A 290 -12.18 20.90 17.39
CA THR A 290 -12.43 20.10 18.58
C THR A 290 -12.49 18.62 18.20
N GLY A 291 -11.36 17.93 18.39
CA GLY A 291 -11.19 16.50 18.09
C GLY A 291 -12.11 15.60 18.91
N ALA A 292 -13.37 15.45 18.48
CA ALA A 292 -14.17 14.30 18.80
C ALA A 292 -13.81 13.18 17.80
N PRO A 293 -13.20 12.07 18.25
CA PRO A 293 -12.92 10.91 17.41
C PRO A 293 -14.24 10.16 17.17
N GLY A 294 -15.11 10.73 16.33
CA GLY A 294 -16.45 10.23 16.05
C GLY A 294 -16.58 9.76 14.61
N ASP A 295 -16.21 8.50 14.38
CA ASP A 295 -16.77 7.55 13.41
C ASP A 295 -17.65 8.10 12.26
N ASP A 296 -17.03 8.67 11.23
CA ASP A 296 -17.62 8.85 9.90
C ASP A 296 -17.22 7.71 8.95
N LYS A 297 -17.58 6.46 9.27
CA LYS A 297 -17.24 5.31 8.40
C LYS A 297 -18.40 4.67 7.64
N ASP A 298 -19.65 5.06 7.85
CA ASP A 298 -20.79 4.40 7.17
C ASP A 298 -21.41 5.19 6.00
N ASP A 299 -20.82 6.31 5.57
CA ASP A 299 -21.18 6.99 4.32
C ASP A 299 -20.09 6.83 3.25
N ARG A 300 -19.55 5.61 3.10
CA ARG A 300 -18.95 5.22 1.81
C ARG A 300 -20.09 5.06 0.80
N GLU A 301 -20.76 6.17 0.48
CA GLU A 301 -21.28 6.33 -0.86
C GLU A 301 -20.09 6.06 -1.77
N VAL A 302 -20.22 4.99 -2.53
CA VAL A 302 -19.40 4.72 -3.70
C VAL A 302 -19.59 5.96 -4.58
N PHE A 303 -18.75 6.97 -4.35
CA PHE A 303 -18.47 7.99 -5.33
C PHE A 303 -17.90 7.18 -6.49
N GLU A 304 -18.79 6.79 -7.40
CA GLU A 304 -18.42 6.56 -8.78
C GLU A 304 -17.62 7.81 -9.15
N ALA A 305 -16.30 7.64 -9.11
CA ALA A 305 -15.42 8.56 -9.78
C ALA A 305 -15.93 8.55 -11.21
N VAL A 306 -16.71 9.58 -11.55
CA VAL A 306 -16.66 10.15 -12.88
C VAL A 306 -15.21 10.61 -13.00
N GLU A 307 -14.35 9.65 -13.31
CA GLU A 307 -13.13 9.83 -14.06
C GLU A 307 -13.60 10.46 -15.36
N SER A 308 -13.80 11.77 -15.31
CA SER A 308 -13.69 12.61 -16.49
C SER A 308 -12.26 12.40 -16.94
N GLY A 309 -12.10 11.40 -17.81
CA GLY A 309 -10.91 11.15 -18.60
C GLY A 309 -10.64 12.43 -19.35
N SER A 310 -9.85 13.30 -18.72
CA SER A 310 -9.05 14.27 -19.44
C SER A 310 -7.99 13.43 -20.14
N GLU A 311 -8.37 12.83 -21.26
CA GLU A 311 -7.46 12.28 -22.25
C GLU A 311 -6.42 13.36 -22.50
N GLY A 312 -5.23 13.14 -21.94
CA GLY A 312 -4.05 13.89 -22.30
C GLY A 312 -3.77 13.55 -23.75
N SER A 313 -4.31 14.37 -24.64
CA SER A 313 -3.87 14.49 -26.03
C SER A 313 -2.35 14.65 -25.98
N LYS A 314 -1.66 13.54 -26.27
CA LYS A 314 -0.26 13.57 -26.67
C LYS A 314 -0.30 14.19 -28.05
N ASP A 315 0.15 15.43 -28.13
CA ASP A 315 0.58 16.04 -29.38
C ASP A 315 1.64 15.11 -29.99
N ASP A 316 1.23 14.29 -30.94
CA ASP A 316 2.10 13.63 -31.88
C ASP A 316 2.83 14.73 -32.64
N LYS A 317 4.13 14.81 -32.42
CA LYS A 317 5.01 15.57 -33.29
C LYS A 317 5.23 14.74 -34.53
N ASP A 318 4.50 15.09 -35.59
CA ASP A 318 4.87 14.75 -36.95
C ASP A 318 6.22 15.42 -37.25
N ASP A 319 7.29 14.60 -37.20
CA ASP A 319 8.55 14.90 -37.86
C ASP A 319 8.32 14.67 -39.37
N GLU A 320 7.89 15.72 -40.07
CA GLU A 320 8.05 15.80 -41.53
C GLU A 320 9.53 16.03 -41.84
N ASP A 321 10.23 14.95 -42.15
CA ASP A 321 11.49 14.99 -42.90
C ASP A 321 11.16 15.43 -44.34
N GLU A 322 11.36 16.73 -44.62
CA GLU A 322 11.46 17.25 -45.99
C GLU A 322 12.80 16.84 -46.62
N GLU A 323 12.67 16.40 -47.87
CA GLU A 323 13.70 15.98 -48.82
C GLU A 323 14.61 17.13 -49.29
#